data_AF-A0A7W0LSH7-F1
#
_entry.id   AF-A0A7W0LSH7-F1
#
_cell.length_a   1.000
_cell.length_b   1.000
_cell.length_c   1.000
_cell.angle_alpha   90.00
_cell.angle_beta   90.00
_cell.angle_gamma   90.00
#
_symmetry.space_group_name_H-M   'P 1'
#
loop_
_entity.id
_entity.type
_entity.pdbx_description
1 polymer ?
#
loop_
_entity_poly.entity_id
_entity_poly.type
_entity_poly.pdbx_seq_one_letter_code
_entity_poly.pdbx_strand_id
1 'polypeptide(L)'
;RGGNVAPVRRAARWDGYFPVDVTPEQLRVAVAQIGEQRGDLDGFDIVVLDGPDGDPDRWTAVGATWCLAFFRPGVTAAEVHRVATGGPPA
;
A
#
# COMPACT_ATOMS: atom_id res chain seq x y z
N ARG A 1 -7.54 -6.32 11.32
CA ARG A 1 -7.16 -4.97 11.79
C ARG A 1 -6.96 -4.12 10.55
N GLY A 2 -7.68 -3.02 10.43
CA GLY A 2 -7.67 -2.06 9.32
C GLY A 2 -8.79 -1.09 9.66
N GLY A 3 -8.47 0.03 10.30
CA GLY A 3 -9.44 0.85 11.04
C GLY A 3 -8.96 1.37 12.40
N ASN A 4 -7.68 1.19 12.75
CA ASN A 4 -7.10 1.89 13.89
C ASN A 4 -6.86 3.36 13.51
N VAL A 5 -7.47 4.29 14.25
CA VAL A 5 -7.39 5.74 13.96
C VAL A 5 -6.01 6.32 14.30
N ALA A 6 -5.32 5.79 15.31
CA ALA A 6 -4.05 6.36 15.76
C ALA A 6 -2.91 6.26 14.72
N PRO A 7 -2.69 5.12 14.02
CA PRO A 7 -1.75 5.06 12.90
C PRO A 7 -2.06 6.04 11.77
N VAL A 8 -3.33 6.22 11.41
CA VAL A 8 -3.77 7.14 10.35
C VAL A 8 -3.43 8.59 10.70
N ARG A 9 -3.78 9.02 11.93
CA ARG A 9 -3.41 10.36 12.43
C ARG A 9 -1.91 10.58 12.51
N ARG A 10 -1.15 9.53 12.82
CA ARG A 10 0.32 9.62 12.83
C ARG A 10 0.85 9.81 11.41
N ALA A 11 0.35 9.05 10.44
CA ALA A 11 0.79 9.10 9.05
C ALA A 11 0.58 10.49 8.43
N ALA A 12 -0.52 11.18 8.75
CA ALA A 12 -0.80 12.54 8.26
C ALA A 12 0.31 13.57 8.55
N ARG A 13 1.20 13.31 9.53
CA ARG A 13 2.32 14.20 9.89
C ARG A 13 3.65 13.85 9.21
N TRP A 14 3.66 12.87 8.30
CA TRP A 14 4.84 12.38 7.60
C TRP A 14 4.61 12.37 6.09
N ASP A 15 5.53 11.79 5.33
CA ASP A 15 5.50 11.78 3.86
C ASP A 15 4.92 10.49 3.26
N GLY A 16 4.38 9.60 4.10
CA GLY A 16 3.72 8.42 3.59
C GLY A 16 2.97 7.57 4.61
N TYR A 17 2.23 6.61 4.07
CA TYR A 17 1.43 5.65 4.81
C TYR A 17 1.61 4.24 4.22
N PHE A 18 1.99 3.30 5.09
CA PHE A 18 2.16 1.90 4.71
C PHE A 18 1.37 0.98 5.66
N PRO A 19 0.07 0.77 5.41
CA PRO A 19 -0.73 -0.18 6.16
C PRO A 19 -0.39 -1.63 5.79
N VAL A 20 -0.54 -2.51 6.77
CA VAL A 20 -0.52 -3.97 6.58
C VAL A 20 -1.90 -4.54 6.93
N ASP A 21 -2.25 -5.67 6.31
CA ASP A 21 -3.52 -6.39 6.52
C ASP A 21 -4.80 -5.53 6.30
N VAL A 22 -4.78 -4.69 5.27
CA VAL A 22 -5.88 -3.77 4.94
C VAL A 22 -6.68 -4.25 3.73
N THR A 23 -7.98 -3.96 3.68
CA THR A 23 -8.79 -4.11 2.46
C THR A 23 -8.76 -2.83 1.61
N PRO A 24 -9.08 -2.87 0.31
CA PRO A 24 -9.17 -1.65 -0.52
C PRO A 24 -10.10 -0.59 0.07
N GLU A 25 -11.24 -1.02 0.63
CA GLU A 25 -12.19 -0.10 1.26
C GLU A 25 -11.65 0.54 2.54
N GLN A 26 -10.94 -0.23 3.37
CA GLN A 26 -10.28 0.32 4.56
C GLN A 26 -9.16 1.29 4.18
N LEU A 27 -8.46 1.04 3.07
CA LEU A 27 -7.47 1.95 2.54
C LEU A 27 -8.12 3.25 2.07
N ARG A 28 -9.18 3.17 1.27
CA ARG A 28 -9.93 4.34 0.79
C ARG A 28 -10.35 5.27 1.94
N VAL A 29 -10.86 4.70 3.03
CA VAL A 29 -11.23 5.45 4.24
C VAL A 29 -10.00 6.10 4.89
N ALA A 30 -8.89 5.38 5.02
CA ALA A 30 -7.67 5.92 5.61
C ALA A 30 -7.05 7.05 4.76
N VAL A 31 -7.06 6.89 3.43
CA VAL A 31 -6.56 7.91 2.48
C VAL A 31 -7.38 9.19 2.59
N ALA A 32 -8.71 9.10 2.62
CA ALA A 32 -9.57 10.26 2.83
C ALA A 32 -9.26 10.96 4.16
N GLN A 33 -9.13 10.21 5.26
CA GLN A 33 -8.81 10.76 6.58
C GLN A 33 -7.43 11.42 6.67
N ILE A 34 -6.44 10.91 5.92
CA ILE A 34 -5.11 11.51 5.85
C ILE A 34 -5.18 12.81 5.04
N GLY A 35 -5.85 12.79 3.88
CA GLY A 35 -6.04 13.97 3.04
C GLY A 35 -6.77 15.10 3.79
N GLU A 36 -7.82 14.80 4.54
CA GLU A 36 -8.52 15.77 5.38
C GLU A 36 -7.61 16.42 6.44
N GLN A 37 -6.69 15.66 7.04
CA GLN A 37 -5.78 16.18 8.06
C GLN A 37 -4.60 16.96 7.47
N ARG A 38 -4.16 16.62 6.26
CA ARG A 38 -3.06 17.28 5.56
C ARG A 38 -3.49 18.50 4.76
N GLY A 39 -4.73 18.50 4.25
CA GLY A 39 -5.23 19.45 3.26
C GLY A 39 -5.16 18.89 1.83
N ASP A 40 -4.08 18.16 1.51
CA ASP A 40 -3.87 17.44 0.25
C ASP A 40 -2.98 16.19 0.45
N LEU A 41 -2.72 15.47 -0.64
CA LEU A 41 -1.82 14.31 -0.67
C LEU A 41 -0.59 14.57 -1.55
N ASP A 42 -0.28 15.83 -1.84
CA ASP A 42 0.86 16.16 -2.69
C ASP A 42 2.15 15.75 -1.97
N GLY A 43 3.00 15.02 -2.70
CA GLY A 43 4.24 14.47 -2.15
C GLY A 43 4.04 13.41 -1.06
N PHE A 44 2.86 12.79 -0.94
CA PHE A 44 2.58 11.77 0.06
C PHE A 44 2.43 10.37 -0.58
N ASP A 45 3.25 9.42 -0.14
CA ASP A 45 3.22 8.06 -0.67
C ASP A 45 2.27 7.14 0.10
N ILE A 46 1.40 6.44 -0.61
CA ILE A 46 0.52 5.40 -0.06
C ILE A 46 0.97 4.06 -0.63
N VAL A 47 1.58 3.26 0.23
CA VAL A 47 2.17 1.96 -0.14
C VAL A 47 1.27 0.84 0.35
N VAL A 48 1.06 -0.18 -0.48
CA VAL A 48 0.35 -1.40 -0.10
C VAL A 48 1.17 -2.64 -0.40
N LEU A 49 0.83 -3.73 0.28
CA LEU A 49 1.32 -5.07 -0.04
C LEU A 49 0.23 -5.87 -0.73
N ASP A 50 0.62 -6.59 -1.77
CA ASP A 50 -0.22 -7.62 -2.40
C ASP A 50 0.62 -8.84 -2.78
N GLY A 51 -0.04 -9.94 -3.15
CA GLY A 51 0.68 -11.07 -3.74
C GLY A 51 1.41 -10.70 -5.04
N PRO A 52 2.41 -11.47 -5.47
CA PRO A 52 3.15 -11.23 -6.70
C PRO A 52 2.28 -11.27 -7.96
N ASP A 53 1.14 -11.97 -7.91
CA ASP A 53 0.14 -12.05 -8.98
C ASP A 53 -1.10 -11.17 -8.69
N GLY A 54 -1.00 -10.29 -7.70
CA GLY A 54 -2.08 -9.37 -7.34
C GLY A 54 -2.24 -8.26 -8.38
N ASP A 55 -3.48 -7.83 -8.58
CA ASP A 55 -3.83 -6.73 -9.49
C ASP A 55 -3.53 -5.37 -8.82
N PRO A 56 -2.54 -4.59 -9.31
CA PRO A 56 -2.23 -3.28 -8.74
C PRO A 56 -3.34 -2.25 -8.95
N ASP A 57 -4.14 -2.37 -10.00
CA ASP A 57 -5.13 -1.36 -10.38
C ASP A 57 -6.23 -1.23 -9.32
N ARG A 58 -6.56 -2.33 -8.63
CA ARG A 58 -7.50 -2.33 -7.50
C ARG A 58 -7.04 -1.41 -6.36
N TRP A 59 -5.74 -1.22 -6.20
CA TRP A 59 -5.14 -0.39 -5.15
C TRP A 59 -4.94 1.05 -5.61
N THR A 60 -4.50 1.25 -6.85
CA THR A 60 -4.40 2.57 -7.47
C THR A 60 -5.77 3.27 -7.45
N ALA A 61 -6.85 2.54 -7.73
CA ALA A 61 -8.23 3.06 -7.69
C ALA A 61 -8.68 3.61 -6.33
N VAL A 62 -8.01 3.22 -5.24
CA VAL A 62 -8.31 3.69 -3.87
C VAL A 62 -7.19 4.56 -3.30
N GLY A 63 -6.28 5.04 -4.14
CA GLY A 63 -5.28 6.05 -3.82
C GLY A 63 -3.89 5.54 -3.45
N ALA A 64 -3.57 4.26 -3.68
CA ALA A 64 -2.19 3.79 -3.54
C ALA A 64 -1.28 4.42 -4.63
N THR A 65 -0.08 4.88 -4.25
CA THR A 65 0.99 5.24 -5.20
C THR A 65 1.89 4.06 -5.52
N TRP A 66 2.04 3.10 -4.60
CA TRP A 66 2.88 1.92 -4.79
C TRP A 66 2.17 0.64 -4.35
N CYS A 67 2.24 -0.39 -5.19
CA CYS A 67 1.88 -1.76 -4.84
C CYS A 67 3.14 -2.63 -4.85
N LEU A 68 3.53 -3.16 -3.69
CA LEU A 68 4.71 -4.01 -3.54
C LEU A 68 4.32 -5.48 -3.43
N ALA A 69 5.04 -6.35 -4.14
CA ALA A 69 4.87 -7.79 -4.03
C ALA A 69 5.35 -8.30 -2.66
N PHE A 70 4.45 -8.95 -1.94
CA PHE A 70 4.70 -9.60 -0.66
C PHE A 70 4.92 -11.11 -0.87
N PHE A 71 5.99 -11.60 -0.28
CA PHE A 71 6.35 -13.02 -0.30
C PHE A 71 6.20 -13.61 1.11
N ARG A 72 5.50 -14.74 1.20
CA ARG A 72 5.36 -15.50 2.46
C ARG A 72 6.71 -16.12 2.85
N PRO A 73 6.94 -16.40 4.15
CA PRO A 73 8.07 -17.23 4.55
C PRO A 73 8.10 -18.55 3.78
N GLY A 74 9.29 -18.97 3.34
CA GLY A 74 9.51 -20.19 2.56
C GLY A 74 9.81 -19.94 1.08
N VAL A 75 9.59 -18.74 0.56
CA VAL A 75 10.03 -18.35 -0.79
C VAL A 75 11.55 -18.11 -0.80
N THR A 76 12.24 -18.63 -1.81
CA THR A 76 13.69 -18.47 -1.96
C THR A 76 14.06 -17.08 -2.48
N ALA A 77 15.28 -16.63 -2.16
CA ALA A 77 15.80 -15.37 -2.70
C ALA A 77 15.85 -15.37 -4.24
N ALA A 78 16.13 -16.52 -4.86
CA ALA A 78 16.15 -16.65 -6.31
C ALA A 78 14.75 -16.44 -6.94
N GLU A 79 13.70 -16.93 -6.29
CA GLU A 79 12.32 -16.70 -6.74
C GLU A 79 11.91 -15.24 -6.59
N VAL A 80 12.24 -14.60 -5.47
CA VAL A 80 11.99 -13.16 -5.26
C VAL A 80 12.71 -12.35 -6.33
N HIS A 81 13.98 -12.65 -6.59
CA HIS A 81 14.77 -11.91 -7.58
C HIS A 81 14.18 -12.07 -8.99
N ARG A 82 13.81 -13.29 -9.38
CA ARG A 82 13.18 -13.57 -10.68
C ARG A 82 11.92 -12.74 -10.89
N VAL A 83 11.02 -12.68 -9.88
CA VAL A 83 9.80 -11.86 -9.96
C VAL A 83 10.15 -10.37 -10.07
N ALA A 84 11.04 -9.87 -9.21
CA ALA A 84 11.44 -8.46 -9.22
C ALA A 84 12.05 -8.02 -10.57
N THR A 85 12.88 -8.87 -11.20
CA THR A 85 13.47 -8.58 -12.51
C THR A 85 12.50 -8.77 -13.68
N GLY A 86 11.42 -9.53 -13.49
CA GLY A 86 10.39 -9.77 -14.51
C GLY A 86 9.45 -8.58 -14.74
N GLY A 87 9.42 -7.63 -13.80
CA GLY A 87 8.49 -6.51 -13.84
C GLY A 87 7.07 -6.89 -13.38
N PRO A 88 6.15 -5.91 -13.35
CA PRO A 88 4.75 -6.16 -12.98
C PRO A 88 4.06 -7.09 -13.99
N PRO A 89 3.02 -7.84 -13.56
CA PRO A 89 2.18 -8.62 -14.47
C PRO A 89 1.54 -7.71 -15.54
N ALA A 90 1.32 -8.28 -16.73
CA ALA A 90 0.76 -7.58 -17.89
C ALA A 90 -0.75 -7.36 -17.80
#